data_AF-A0A1F6B0G7-F1
#
_entry.id   AF-A0A1F6B0G7-F1
#
_cell.length_a   1.000
_cell.length_b   1.000
_cell.length_c   1.000
_cell.angle_alpha   90.00
_cell.angle_beta   90.00
_cell.angle_gamma   90.00
#
_symmetry.space_group_name_H-M   'P 1'
#
loop_
_entity.id
_entity.type
_entity.pdbx_description
1 polymer ?
#
loop_
_entity_poly.entity_id
_entity_poly.type
_entity_poly.pdbx_seq_one_letter_code
_entity_poly.pdbx_strand_id
1 'polypeptide(L)'
;MQFPDMVTAAAEDFAPNTLCTYLFQLAQAFNVFYAKHTILEQGEAERRKGKGESFSLILNALPLTLTPNLRLSLTAATAQVLKNGLSFLGITVLERM
;
A
#
# COMPACT_ATOMS: atom_id res chain seq x y z
N MET A 1 1.12 5.53 12.70
CA MET A 1 1.60 4.17 13.00
C MET A 1 0.51 3.32 13.70
N GLN A 2 -0.75 3.40 13.26
CA GLN A 2 -1.87 2.79 14.00
C GLN A 2 -2.14 1.31 13.67
N PHE A 3 -1.46 0.75 12.66
CA PHE A 3 -1.68 -0.64 12.25
C PHE A 3 -1.33 -1.68 13.32
N PRO A 4 -0.14 -1.67 13.96
CA PRO A 4 0.19 -2.67 14.98
C PRO A 4 -0.76 -2.59 16.18
N ASP A 5 -1.14 -1.40 16.62
CA ASP A 5 -2.06 -1.21 17.74
C ASP A 5 -3.44 -1.82 17.46
N MET A 6 -3.97 -1.62 16.23
CA MET A 6 -5.25 -2.20 15.82
C MET A 6 -5.19 -3.72 15.67
N VAL A 7 -4.05 -4.27 15.26
CA VAL A 7 -3.84 -5.73 15.19
C VAL A 7 -3.80 -6.33 16.59
N THR A 8 -3.08 -5.70 17.53
CA THR A 8 -3.03 -6.16 18.93
C THR A 8 -4.42 -6.09 19.58
N ALA A 9 -5.13 -4.97 19.43
CA ALA A 9 -6.48 -4.83 19.98
C ALA A 9 -7.46 -5.87 19.40
N ALA A 10 -7.42 -6.10 18.08
CA ALA A 10 -8.25 -7.13 17.46
C ALA A 10 -7.91 -8.55 17.92
N ALA A 11 -6.63 -8.81 18.26
CA ALA A 11 -6.18 -10.07 18.80
C ALA A 11 -6.61 -10.27 20.27
N GLU A 12 -6.58 -9.22 21.09
CA GLU A 12 -7.02 -9.25 22.50
C GLU A 12 -8.53 -9.43 22.63
N ASP A 13 -9.30 -8.72 21.80
CA ASP A 13 -10.78 -8.77 21.82
C ASP A 13 -11.37 -9.96 21.04
N PHE A 14 -10.51 -10.80 20.43
CA PHE A 14 -10.91 -11.88 19.51
C PHE A 14 -11.91 -11.42 18.43
N ALA A 15 -11.77 -10.17 17.98
CA ALA A 15 -12.71 -9.49 17.10
C ALA A 15 -12.08 -9.22 15.71
N PRO A 16 -12.06 -10.19 14.79
CA PRO A 16 -11.46 -10.02 13.46
C PRO A 16 -12.19 -8.96 12.61
N ASN A 17 -13.47 -8.68 12.91
CA ASN A 17 -14.24 -7.64 12.24
C ASN A 17 -13.64 -6.24 12.40
N THR A 18 -13.02 -5.95 13.55
CA THR A 18 -12.36 -4.67 13.81
C THR A 18 -11.21 -4.45 12.83
N LEU A 19 -10.43 -5.51 12.58
CA LEU A 19 -9.35 -5.49 11.60
C LEU A 19 -9.90 -5.35 10.17
N CYS A 20 -10.98 -6.05 9.81
CA CYS A 20 -11.66 -5.89 8.51
C CYS A 20 -12.08 -4.43 8.27
N THR A 21 -12.71 -3.82 9.27
CA THR A 21 -13.22 -2.45 9.21
C THR A 21 -12.08 -1.46 8.99
N TYR A 22 -10.98 -1.65 9.71
CA TYR A 22 -9.77 -0.84 9.54
C TYR A 22 -9.20 -0.95 8.12
N LEU A 23 -9.00 -2.18 7.61
CA LEU A 23 -8.48 -2.41 6.26
C LEU A 23 -9.39 -1.80 5.18
N PHE A 24 -10.70 -1.86 5.38
CA PHE A 24 -11.68 -1.27 4.48
C PHE A 24 -11.63 0.26 4.47
N GLN A 25 -11.50 0.89 5.65
CA GLN A 25 -11.34 2.34 5.76
C GLN A 25 -10.02 2.80 5.11
N LEU A 26 -8.94 2.04 5.31
CA LEU A 26 -7.66 2.31 4.67
C LEU A 26 -7.76 2.27 3.14
N ALA A 27 -8.44 1.26 2.60
CA ALA A 27 -8.67 1.15 1.15
C ALA A 27 -9.52 2.30 0.59
N GLN A 28 -10.56 2.73 1.31
CA GLN A 28 -11.36 3.90 0.92
C GLN A 28 -10.53 5.18 0.89
N ALA A 29 -9.72 5.42 1.92
CA ALA A 29 -8.83 6.57 1.98
C ALA A 29 -7.82 6.56 0.81
N PHE A 30 -7.27 5.39 0.48
CA PHE A 30 -6.39 5.22 -0.67
C PHE A 30 -7.10 5.51 -2.00
N ASN A 31 -8.37 5.09 -2.17
CA ASN A 31 -9.14 5.37 -3.38
C ASN A 31 -9.31 6.89 -3.61
N VAL A 32 -9.62 7.64 -2.54
CA VAL A 32 -9.71 9.11 -2.60
C VAL A 32 -8.36 9.75 -2.95
N PHE A 33 -7.27 9.23 -2.39
CA PHE A 33 -5.92 9.68 -2.71
C PHE A 33 -5.57 9.43 -4.19
N TYR A 34 -5.87 8.23 -4.69
CA TYR A 34 -5.65 7.84 -6.08
C TYR A 34 -6.45 8.72 -7.06
N ALA A 35 -7.71 9.04 -6.74
CA ALA A 35 -8.55 9.89 -7.56
C ALA A 35 -8.06 11.35 -7.64
N LYS A 36 -7.39 11.84 -6.59
CA LYS A 36 -6.89 13.23 -6.52
C LYS A 36 -5.49 13.42 -7.10
N HIS A 37 -4.66 12.39 -7.08
CA HIS A 37 -3.25 12.49 -7.48
C HIS A 37 -2.89 11.43 -8.51
N THR A 38 -2.50 11.86 -9.71
CA THR A 38 -1.95 10.97 -10.74
C THR A 38 -0.64 10.36 -10.24
N ILE A 39 -0.59 9.03 -10.10
CA ILE A 39 0.59 8.31 -9.57
C ILE A 39 1.60 8.03 -10.69
N LEU A 40 1.11 7.84 -11.92
CA LEU A 40 1.90 7.61 -13.12
C LEU A 40 1.69 8.79 -14.07
N GLU A 41 2.62 9.75 -14.10
CA GLU A 41 2.75 10.62 -15.26
C GLU A 41 3.29 9.76 -16.40
N GLN A 42 2.41 9.41 -17.33
CA GLN A 42 2.81 8.70 -18.54
C GLN A 42 3.59 9.66 -19.45
N GLY A 43 4.92 9.60 -19.37
CA GLY A 43 5.69 9.60 -20.60
C GLY A 43 5.37 8.28 -21.32
N GLU A 44 4.71 8.35 -22.47
CA GLU A 44 4.39 7.21 -23.32
C GLU A 44 5.64 6.51 -23.85
N ALA A 45 6.32 5.71 -23.03
CA ALA A 45 7.42 4.85 -23.48
C ALA A 45 7.72 3.78 -22.43
N GLU A 46 6.94 2.69 -22.39
CA GLU A 46 7.46 1.32 -22.22
C GLU A 46 6.30 0.30 -22.27
N ARG A 47 5.56 0.28 -23.40
CA ARG A 47 4.92 -0.98 -23.81
C ARG A 47 6.04 -1.96 -24.15
N ARG A 48 6.52 -2.77 -23.21
CA ARG A 48 6.95 -4.19 -23.43
C ARG A 48 7.68 -4.79 -22.23
N LYS A 49 7.18 -5.98 -21.87
CA LYS A 49 7.88 -7.16 -21.32
C LYS A 49 8.46 -7.07 -19.90
N GLY A 50 7.79 -7.81 -19.01
CA GLY A 50 8.34 -9.04 -18.44
C GLY A 50 9.66 -8.99 -17.67
N LYS A 51 9.54 -9.35 -16.39
CA LYS A 51 10.51 -10.11 -15.59
C LYS A 51 11.62 -9.30 -14.91
N GLY A 52 11.45 -9.14 -13.59
CA GLY A 52 12.52 -9.14 -12.60
C GLY A 52 13.34 -7.86 -12.48
N GLU A 53 13.60 -7.51 -11.20
CA GLU A 53 14.73 -6.67 -10.75
C GLU A 53 14.56 -5.16 -11.07
N SER A 54 14.60 -4.22 -10.13
CA SER A 54 15.56 -4.09 -9.04
C SER A 54 14.99 -3.09 -8.02
N PHE A 55 14.76 -3.54 -6.79
CA PHE A 55 14.61 -2.65 -5.63
C PHE A 55 16.01 -2.20 -5.20
N SER A 56 16.64 -1.37 -6.03
CA SER A 56 18.00 -0.89 -5.79
C SER A 56 18.07 0.58 -6.15
N LEU A 57 18.34 1.38 -5.11
CA LEU A 57 18.89 2.73 -5.14
C LEU A 57 17.95 3.84 -5.59
N ILE A 58 17.21 4.46 -4.65
CA ILE A 58 17.39 5.90 -4.37
C ILE A 58 17.17 6.16 -2.87
N LEU A 59 18.25 6.01 -2.12
CA LEU A 59 18.46 6.65 -0.83
C LEU A 59 19.14 7.99 -1.16
N ASN A 60 18.47 9.14 -1.01
CA ASN A 60 19.14 10.42 -0.74
C ASN A 60 18.18 11.62 -0.57
N ALA A 61 18.46 12.34 0.51
CA ALA A 61 18.17 13.76 0.78
C ALA A 61 16.69 14.19 0.78
N LEU A 62 16.21 14.54 1.97
CA LEU A 62 15.10 15.48 2.15
C LEU A 62 15.42 16.75 1.33
N PRO A 63 14.57 17.11 0.35
CA PRO A 63 13.73 18.26 0.57
C PRO A 63 12.29 18.00 0.16
N LEU A 64 11.42 18.84 0.71
CA LEU A 64 9.98 18.96 0.53
C LEU A 64 9.60 19.28 -0.94
N THR A 65 9.89 18.37 -1.88
CA THR A 65 9.41 18.42 -3.27
C THR A 65 8.91 17.04 -3.64
N LEU A 66 7.60 16.96 -3.89
CA LEU A 66 6.81 15.76 -4.20
C LEU A 66 7.37 15.00 -5.42
N THR A 67 8.41 14.20 -5.23
CA THR A 67 8.94 13.29 -6.25
C THR A 67 7.89 12.19 -6.54
N PRO A 68 7.79 11.68 -7.79
CA PRO A 68 6.96 10.51 -8.10
C PRO A 68 7.27 9.31 -7.17
N ASN A 69 8.51 9.23 -6.68
CA ASN A 69 8.97 8.22 -5.74
C ASN A 69 8.21 8.20 -4.40
N LEU A 70 7.75 9.34 -3.87
CA LEU A 70 6.98 9.35 -2.61
C LEU A 70 5.60 8.71 -2.80
N ARG A 71 4.91 9.05 -3.89
CA ARG A 71 3.59 8.49 -4.21
C ARG A 71 3.70 6.97 -4.40
N LEU A 72 4.71 6.52 -5.13
CA LEU A 72 4.99 5.09 -5.33
C LEU A 72 5.32 4.38 -4.02
N SER A 73 6.12 4.99 -3.15
CA SER A 73 6.43 4.45 -1.82
C SER A 73 5.20 4.40 -0.91
N LEU A 74 4.30 5.39 -0.99
CA LEU A 74 3.06 5.40 -0.21
C LEU A 74 2.11 4.30 -0.67
N THR A 75 1.98 4.11 -1.98
CA THR A 75 1.20 3.01 -2.56
C THR A 75 1.78 1.66 -2.18
N ALA A 76 3.11 1.49 -2.26
CA ALA A 76 3.79 0.27 -1.86
C ALA A 76 3.60 -0.03 -0.36
N ALA A 77 3.75 0.98 0.50
CA ALA A 77 3.51 0.83 1.94
C ALA A 77 2.05 0.46 2.24
N THR A 78 1.09 1.11 1.57
CA THR A 78 -0.35 0.80 1.71
C THR A 78 -0.64 -0.64 1.26
N ALA A 79 -0.05 -1.08 0.16
CA ALA A 79 -0.16 -2.46 -0.32
C ALA A 79 0.44 -3.46 0.67
N GLN A 80 1.59 -3.15 1.29
CA GLN A 80 2.20 -4.02 2.30
C GLN A 80 1.30 -4.18 3.53
N VAL A 81 0.70 -3.08 4.01
CA VAL A 81 -0.23 -3.12 5.15
C VAL A 81 -1.47 -3.95 4.82
N LEU A 82 -2.06 -3.77 3.65
CA LEU A 82 -3.21 -4.57 3.21
C LEU A 82 -2.85 -6.06 3.07
N LYS A 83 -1.70 -6.38 2.48
CA LYS A 83 -1.21 -7.76 2.33
C LYS A 83 -1.00 -8.44 3.68
N ASN A 84 -0.36 -7.76 4.63
CA ASN A 84 -0.16 -8.25 5.97
C ASN A 84 -1.49 -8.44 6.71
N GLY A 85 -2.39 -7.46 6.63
CA GLY A 85 -3.72 -7.52 7.24
C GLY A 85 -4.53 -8.70 6.73
N LEU A 86 -4.65 -8.85 5.40
CA LEU A 86 -5.38 -9.95 4.78
C LEU A 86 -4.77 -11.32 5.09
N SER A 87 -3.43 -11.40 5.21
CA SER A 87 -2.75 -12.62 5.65
C SER A 87 -3.12 -13.02 7.08
N PHE A 88 -3.34 -12.07 8.00
CA PHE A 88 -3.82 -12.37 9.36
C PHE A 88 -5.25 -12.89 9.38
N LEU A 89 -6.09 -12.47 8.42
CA LEU A 89 -7.45 -12.99 8.25
C LEU A 89 -7.47 -14.37 7.56
N GLY A 90 -6.33 -14.87 7.09
CA GLY A 90 -6.25 -16.13 6.33
C GLY A 90 -6.73 -16.01 4.87
N ILE A 91 -6.82 -14.79 4.32
CA ILE A 91 -7.25 -14.55 2.94
C ILE A 91 -6.03 -14.44 2.04
N THR A 92 -5.91 -15.32 1.04
CA THR A 92 -4.85 -15.23 0.03
C THR A 92 -5.12 -14.08 -0.92
N VAL A 93 -4.23 -13.08 -0.95
CA VAL A 93 -4.34 -11.91 -1.83
C VAL A 93 -3.94 -12.30 -3.26
N LEU A 94 -4.84 -12.05 -4.22
CA LEU A 94 -4.55 -12.21 -5.65
C LEU A 94 -3.68 -11.06 -6.15
N GLU A 95 -2.58 -11.38 -6.84
CA GLU A 95 -1.66 -10.38 -7.40
C GLU A 95 -2.16 -9.77 -8.72
N ARG A 96 -3.16 -10.41 -9.34
CA ARG A 96 -3.85 -9.92 -10.54
C ARG A 96 -5.30 -10.41 -10.49
N MET A 97 -6.24 -9.48 -10.54
CA MET A 97 -7.68 -9.74 -10.68
C MET A 97 -8.14 -9.31 -12.07
#